data_AF-A0A951W500-F1
#
_entry.id   AF-A0A951W500-F1
#
_cell.length_a   1.000
_cell.length_b   1.000
_cell.length_c   1.000
_cell.angle_alpha   90.00
_cell.angle_beta   90.00
_cell.angle_gamma   90.00
#
_symmetry.space_group_name_H-M   'P 1'
#
loop_
_entity.id
_entity.type
_entity.pdbx_description
1 polymer ?
#
loop_
_entity_poly.entity_id
_entity_poly.type
_entity_poly.pdbx_seq_one_letter_code
_entity_poly.pdbx_strand_id
1 'polypeptide(L)'
;MRASATSFFVMVLAVSGAFATEQSPERIVYEGNEYCLNYKYPMEPYFQAHPEIRPAGLTTGLYRGYVATYELKDATLVLKDIVYEKGDWITIENERGGLTHEMETSWVSMRDRIVPEGETFVIDWFTGTILLSKQLLVGWWRQADQSPPEWFVYLEIQNGKLMDEQKFDDYRECHRYTTMRRRAVIRPETYTKPVQTGNPIIMRVFFD
;
A
#
# COMPACT_ATOMS: atom_id res chain seq x y z
N MET A 1 26.43 -56.12 29.23
CA MET A 1 25.37 -55.48 28.42
C MET A 1 24.59 -54.53 29.31
N ARG A 2 24.73 -53.22 29.12
CA ARG A 2 23.79 -52.21 29.61
C ARG A 2 23.63 -51.20 28.48
N ALA A 3 22.49 -51.25 27.80
CA ALA A 3 22.13 -50.28 26.79
C ALA A 3 21.79 -48.98 27.50
N SER A 4 22.58 -47.92 27.27
CA SER A 4 22.21 -46.57 27.64
C SER A 4 21.07 -46.13 26.72
N ALA A 5 19.90 -45.90 27.32
CA ALA A 5 18.75 -45.36 26.63
C ALA A 5 19.01 -43.89 26.26
N THR A 6 19.06 -43.64 24.96
CA THR A 6 19.10 -42.33 24.31
C THR A 6 17.89 -41.49 24.71
N SER A 7 18.11 -40.36 25.37
CA SER A 7 17.06 -39.38 25.63
C SER A 7 17.13 -38.27 24.57
N PHE A 8 16.31 -38.39 23.53
CA PHE A 8 16.18 -37.39 22.47
C PHE A 8 15.20 -36.32 22.96
N PHE A 9 15.71 -35.15 23.36
CA PHE A 9 14.88 -34.03 23.81
C PHE A 9 14.31 -33.33 22.56
N VAL A 10 13.07 -33.66 22.20
CA VAL A 10 12.35 -32.97 21.11
C VAL A 10 11.76 -31.68 21.66
N MET A 11 12.45 -30.56 21.41
CA MET A 11 11.96 -29.21 21.69
C MET A 11 10.91 -28.84 20.63
N VAL A 12 9.63 -29.02 20.96
CA VAL A 12 8.51 -28.55 20.14
C VAL A 12 8.41 -27.04 20.30
N LEU A 13 8.94 -26.29 19.33
CA LEU A 13 8.70 -24.86 19.23
C LEU A 13 7.25 -24.63 18.81
N ALA A 14 6.41 -24.26 19.77
CA ALA A 14 5.09 -23.73 19.51
C ALA A 14 5.24 -22.40 18.78
N VAL A 15 5.11 -22.41 17.45
CA VAL A 15 5.00 -21.19 16.65
C VAL A 15 3.64 -20.59 16.93
N SER A 16 3.56 -19.71 17.93
CA SER A 16 2.39 -18.86 18.13
C SER A 16 2.20 -18.03 16.88
N GLY A 17 1.08 -18.22 16.18
CA GLY A 17 0.74 -17.47 14.97
C GLY A 17 0.70 -15.97 15.28
N ALA A 18 1.72 -15.25 14.85
CA ALA A 18 1.73 -13.80 14.91
C ALA A 18 0.74 -13.28 13.85
N PHE A 19 -0.41 -12.79 14.30
CA PHE A 19 -1.35 -12.09 13.43
C PHE A 19 -0.80 -10.67 13.18
N ALA A 20 -0.28 -10.44 11.98
CA ALA A 20 0.14 -9.10 11.56
C ALA A 20 -1.10 -8.19 11.48
N THR A 21 -1.05 -7.02 12.14
CA THR A 21 -2.11 -6.01 11.99
C THR A 21 -2.07 -5.45 10.57
N GLU A 22 -3.19 -5.55 9.86
CA GLU A 22 -3.34 -5.00 8.51
C GLU A 22 -3.11 -3.48 8.52
N GLN A 23 -2.29 -3.02 7.56
CA GLN A 23 -2.03 -1.59 7.40
C GLN A 23 -3.11 -0.93 6.57
N SER A 24 -3.62 0.22 7.02
CA SER A 24 -4.54 1.01 6.21
C SER A 24 -3.83 1.48 4.92
N PRO A 25 -4.34 1.11 3.73
CA PRO A 25 -3.72 1.51 2.46
C PRO A 25 -3.98 2.99 2.17
N GLU A 26 -3.03 3.64 1.50
CA GLU A 26 -3.26 4.94 0.87
C GLU A 26 -4.19 4.79 -0.34
N ARG A 27 -4.78 5.89 -0.80
CA ARG A 27 -5.82 5.89 -1.83
C ARG A 27 -5.43 6.78 -3.00
N ILE A 28 -5.99 6.50 -4.18
CA ILE A 28 -5.89 7.35 -5.37
C ILE A 28 -7.24 7.43 -6.07
N VAL A 29 -7.62 8.64 -6.47
CA VAL A 29 -8.76 8.90 -7.33
C VAL A 29 -8.28 8.95 -8.78
N TYR A 30 -8.87 8.11 -9.63
CA TYR A 30 -8.57 8.00 -11.05
C TYR A 30 -9.89 7.85 -11.83
N GLU A 31 -10.07 8.66 -12.88
CA GLU A 31 -11.33 8.72 -13.66
C GLU A 31 -12.59 8.86 -12.76
N GLY A 32 -12.47 9.63 -11.66
CA GLY A 32 -13.55 9.87 -10.69
C GLY A 32 -13.81 8.73 -9.69
N ASN A 33 -13.10 7.60 -9.79
CA ASN A 33 -13.24 6.45 -8.91
C ASN A 33 -12.05 6.34 -7.94
N GLU A 34 -12.31 5.86 -6.73
CA GLU A 34 -11.27 5.67 -5.71
C GLU A 34 -10.71 4.24 -5.73
N TYR A 35 -9.41 4.12 -5.54
CA TYR A 35 -8.67 2.85 -5.49
C TYR A 35 -7.62 2.89 -4.38
N CYS A 36 -7.21 1.73 -3.88
CA CYS A 36 -6.04 1.65 -2.99
C CYS A 36 -4.73 1.69 -3.79
N LEU A 37 -3.74 2.40 -3.25
CA LEU A 37 -2.41 2.49 -3.82
C LEU A 37 -1.59 1.24 -3.50
N ASN A 38 -0.79 0.81 -4.47
CA ASN A 38 0.07 -0.36 -4.34
C ASN A 38 1.42 0.00 -3.68
N TYR A 39 1.61 -0.37 -2.40
CA TYR A 39 2.85 -0.39 -1.58
C TYR A 39 3.83 0.81 -1.61
N LYS A 40 3.57 1.83 -2.42
CA LYS A 40 4.36 3.05 -2.50
C LYS A 40 3.65 4.13 -1.70
N TYR A 41 4.43 4.94 -1.00
CA TYR A 41 3.91 6.01 -0.15
C TYR A 41 4.44 7.35 -0.68
N PRO A 42 3.75 7.99 -1.65
CA PRO A 42 4.23 9.20 -2.29
C PRO A 42 4.58 10.35 -1.32
N MET A 43 3.96 10.44 -0.14
CA MET A 43 4.25 11.49 0.85
C MET A 43 5.51 11.25 1.71
N GLU A 44 6.12 10.07 1.67
CA GLU A 44 7.26 9.77 2.56
C GLU A 44 8.48 10.68 2.34
N PRO A 45 8.92 10.98 1.10
CA PRO A 45 10.00 11.93 0.87
C PRO A 45 9.71 13.33 1.43
N TYR A 46 8.45 13.78 1.37
CA TYR A 46 8.04 15.06 1.93
C TYR A 46 8.17 15.09 3.45
N PHE A 47 7.70 14.05 4.16
CA PHE A 47 7.84 13.98 5.62
C PHE A 47 9.27 13.73 6.10
N GLN A 48 10.14 13.17 5.26
CA GLN A 48 11.58 13.11 5.57
C GLN A 48 12.21 14.51 5.55
N ALA A 49 11.77 15.38 4.62
CA ALA A 49 12.22 16.76 4.55
C ALA A 49 11.55 17.67 5.59
N HIS A 50 10.32 17.35 6.00
CA HIS A 50 9.49 18.10 6.94
C HIS A 50 9.00 17.22 8.10
N PRO A 51 9.90 16.75 8.99
CA PRO A 51 9.53 15.84 10.07
C PRO A 51 8.58 16.47 11.10
N GLU A 52 8.59 17.79 11.26
CA GLU A 52 7.80 18.54 12.23
C GLU A 52 6.28 18.52 11.97
N ILE A 53 5.89 18.27 10.72
CA ILE A 53 4.48 18.17 10.30
C ILE A 53 4.03 16.72 10.13
N ARG A 54 4.90 15.73 10.41
CA ARG A 54 4.55 14.32 10.29
C ARG A 54 3.56 13.90 11.38
N PRO A 55 2.43 13.26 11.03
CA PRO A 55 1.50 12.76 12.03
C PRO A 55 2.09 11.55 12.79
N ALA A 56 1.82 11.46 14.08
CA ALA A 56 2.18 10.29 14.89
C ALA A 56 1.12 9.20 14.73
N GLY A 57 1.54 7.94 14.60
CA GLY A 57 0.62 6.80 14.60
C GLY A 57 0.10 6.48 16.00
N LEU A 58 -1.21 6.31 16.12
CA LEU A 58 -1.87 5.86 17.35
C LEU A 58 -2.05 4.36 17.41
N THR A 59 -2.19 3.71 16.26
CA THR A 59 -2.50 2.28 16.15
C THR A 59 -1.43 1.53 15.37
N THR A 60 -1.25 0.24 15.69
CA THR A 60 -0.29 -0.62 14.97
C THR A 60 -0.70 -0.86 13.52
N GLY A 61 -1.98 -0.69 13.17
CA GLY A 61 -2.52 -0.73 11.80
C GLY A 61 -2.25 0.52 10.97
N LEU A 62 -1.59 1.53 11.55
CA LEU A 62 -1.24 2.78 10.88
C LEU A 62 0.15 3.24 11.29
N TYR A 63 1.17 2.40 11.11
CA TYR A 63 2.53 2.72 11.57
C TYR A 63 3.09 4.00 10.95
N ARG A 64 2.63 4.35 9.73
CA ARG A 64 3.03 5.59 9.03
C ARG A 64 2.49 6.85 9.71
N GLY A 65 1.43 6.71 10.49
CA GLY A 65 0.71 7.79 11.16
C GLY A 65 -0.40 8.44 10.33
N TYR A 66 -0.51 8.11 9.05
CA TYR A 66 -1.45 8.79 8.15
C TYR A 66 -1.96 7.90 7.01
N VAL A 67 -3.09 8.30 6.43
CA VAL A 67 -3.63 7.80 5.17
C VAL A 67 -3.78 8.97 4.20
N ALA A 68 -3.01 8.95 3.13
CA ALA A 68 -3.12 9.94 2.06
C ALA A 68 -4.10 9.46 0.97
N THR A 69 -4.83 10.42 0.41
CA THR A 69 -5.64 10.25 -0.80
C THR A 69 -5.06 11.15 -1.88
N TYR A 70 -4.66 10.56 -3.00
CA TYR A 70 -4.17 11.27 -4.19
C TYR A 70 -5.25 11.37 -5.25
N GLU A 71 -5.02 12.20 -6.26
CA GLU A 71 -5.85 12.27 -7.45
C GLU A 71 -4.94 12.43 -8.67
N LEU A 72 -5.25 11.71 -9.75
CA LEU A 72 -4.63 11.95 -11.04
C LEU A 72 -5.49 12.94 -11.82
N LYS A 73 -5.15 14.23 -11.72
CA LYS A 73 -5.88 15.34 -12.32
C LYS A 73 -5.06 15.93 -13.46
N ASP A 74 -5.63 15.98 -14.67
CA ASP A 74 -4.96 16.54 -15.86
C ASP A 74 -3.54 15.97 -16.06
N ALA A 75 -3.45 14.62 -16.04
CA ALA A 75 -2.19 13.87 -16.12
C ALA A 75 -1.16 14.21 -15.03
N THR A 76 -1.59 14.81 -13.91
CA THR A 76 -0.74 15.24 -12.80
C THR A 76 -1.20 14.59 -11.50
N LEU A 77 -0.25 13.99 -10.77
CA LEU A 77 -0.48 13.42 -9.45
C LEU A 77 -0.50 14.54 -8.41
N VAL A 78 -1.63 14.68 -7.73
CA VAL A 78 -1.84 15.72 -6.70
C VAL A 78 -2.31 15.10 -5.40
N LEU A 79 -2.02 15.73 -4.28
CA LEU A 79 -2.60 15.37 -2.99
C LEU A 79 -4.04 15.91 -2.91
N LYS A 80 -5.00 15.01 -2.74
CA LYS A 80 -6.41 15.35 -2.51
C LYS A 80 -6.70 15.55 -1.03
N ASP A 81 -6.23 14.65 -0.18
CA ASP A 81 -6.35 14.79 1.26
C ASP A 81 -5.30 13.92 1.97
N ILE A 82 -5.09 14.19 3.25
CA ILE A 82 -4.29 13.37 4.14
C ILE A 82 -4.88 13.43 5.53
N VAL A 83 -5.20 12.25 6.06
CA VAL A 83 -5.85 12.12 7.36
C VAL A 83 -4.98 11.33 8.31
N TYR A 84 -5.11 11.62 9.59
CA TYR A 84 -4.52 10.84 10.68
C TYR A 84 -5.58 10.53 11.72
N GLU A 85 -5.32 9.51 12.51
CA GLU A 85 -6.16 9.15 13.65
C GLU A 85 -5.79 10.06 14.84
N LYS A 86 -6.78 10.70 15.44
CA LYS A 86 -6.66 11.49 16.67
C LYS A 86 -7.42 10.77 17.78
N GLY A 87 -6.76 10.60 18.92
CA GLY A 87 -7.34 9.99 20.11
C GLY A 87 -7.58 11.06 21.17
N ASP A 88 -8.81 11.15 21.66
CA ASP A 88 -9.19 11.98 22.79
C ASP A 88 -9.66 11.09 23.96
N TRP A 89 -9.15 11.35 25.16
CA TRP A 89 -9.59 10.64 26.35
C TRP A 89 -10.91 11.22 26.84
N ILE A 90 -11.96 10.39 26.87
CA ILE A 90 -13.27 10.75 27.39
C ILE A 90 -13.53 10.04 28.73
N THR A 91 -14.34 10.64 29.58
CA THR A 91 -14.78 10.02 30.85
C THR A 91 -16.22 9.59 30.70
N ILE A 92 -16.49 8.31 30.93
CA ILE A 92 -17.82 7.71 30.80
C ILE A 92 -18.24 7.19 32.17
N GLU A 93 -19.45 7.55 32.58
CA GLU A 93 -20.11 6.97 33.74
C GLU A 93 -20.72 5.61 33.34
N ASN A 94 -20.34 4.55 34.06
CA ASN A 94 -20.90 3.22 33.85
C ASN A 94 -22.28 3.09 34.50
N GLU A 95 -23.00 2.02 34.16
CA GLU A 95 -24.36 1.74 34.66
C GLU A 95 -24.46 1.63 36.20
N ARG A 96 -23.33 1.53 36.90
CA ARG A 96 -23.24 1.44 38.37
C ARG A 96 -22.80 2.75 39.02
N GLY A 97 -22.72 3.86 38.27
CA GLY A 97 -22.29 5.18 38.77
C GLY A 97 -20.78 5.33 38.96
N GLY A 98 -19.97 4.43 38.40
CA GLY A 98 -18.50 4.53 38.42
C GLY A 98 -17.97 5.24 37.18
N LEU A 99 -16.86 5.99 37.32
CA LEU A 99 -16.20 6.67 36.20
C LEU A 99 -15.14 5.77 35.56
N THR A 100 -15.12 5.74 34.23
CA THR A 100 -14.13 5.03 33.41
C THR A 100 -13.57 5.97 32.36
N HIS A 101 -12.32 5.76 31.93
CA HIS A 101 -11.71 6.52 30.85
C HIS A 101 -11.62 5.66 29.60
N GLU A 102 -12.14 6.16 28.50
CA GLU A 102 -12.08 5.50 27.20
C GLU A 102 -11.39 6.42 26.18
N MET A 103 -10.72 5.81 25.21
CA MET A 103 -10.12 6.53 24.09
C MET A 103 -11.15 6.59 22.96
N GLU A 104 -11.60 7.78 22.62
CA GLU A 104 -12.39 8.01 21.43
C GLU A 104 -11.46 8.40 20.27
N THR A 105 -11.57 7.69 19.15
CA THR A 105 -10.73 7.91 17.96
C THR A 105 -11.54 8.57 16.86
N SER A 106 -10.97 9.59 16.23
CA SER A 106 -11.53 10.28 15.07
C SER A 106 -10.50 10.47 13.97
N TRP A 107 -10.94 10.56 12.72
CA TRP A 107 -10.08 10.90 11.59
C TRP A 107 -10.07 12.40 11.37
N VAL A 108 -8.87 13.00 11.34
CA VAL A 108 -8.69 14.44 11.17
C VAL A 108 -7.88 14.70 9.91
N SER A 109 -8.38 15.58 9.04
CA SER A 109 -7.62 16.04 7.87
C SER A 109 -6.49 16.97 8.29
N MET A 110 -5.35 16.81 7.63
CA MET A 110 -4.18 17.70 7.72
C MET A 110 -3.94 18.46 6.43
N ARG A 111 -4.91 18.47 5.51
CA ARG A 111 -4.75 19.17 4.24
C ARG A 111 -4.32 20.62 4.44
N ASP A 112 -5.01 21.36 5.31
CA ASP A 112 -4.74 22.80 5.53
C ASP A 112 -3.39 23.08 6.20
N ARG A 113 -2.74 22.05 6.77
CA ARG A 113 -1.38 22.17 7.33
C ARG A 113 -0.29 21.98 6.28
N ILE A 114 -0.61 21.32 5.16
CA ILE A 114 0.34 20.91 4.13
C ILE A 114 0.12 21.72 2.84
N VAL A 115 -1.14 21.98 2.52
CA VAL A 115 -1.57 22.62 1.28
C VAL A 115 -2.11 24.01 1.62
N PRO A 116 -1.51 25.09 1.10
CA PRO A 116 -2.06 26.42 1.25
C PRO A 116 -3.49 26.50 0.71
N GLU A 117 -4.30 27.39 1.30
CA GLU A 117 -5.69 27.54 0.91
C GLU A 117 -5.83 27.91 -0.57
N GLY A 118 -6.72 27.19 -1.29
CA GLY A 118 -6.96 27.39 -2.72
C GLY A 118 -5.89 26.79 -3.64
N GLU A 119 -4.81 26.21 -3.09
CA GLU A 119 -3.73 25.65 -3.90
C GLU A 119 -3.91 24.15 -4.20
N THR A 120 -3.26 23.73 -5.28
CA THR A 120 -3.13 22.32 -5.64
C THR A 120 -1.72 21.85 -5.25
N PHE A 121 -1.66 20.86 -4.38
CA PHE A 121 -0.39 20.30 -3.94
C PHE A 121 0.05 19.19 -4.89
N VAL A 122 1.00 19.52 -5.76
CA VAL A 122 1.53 18.60 -6.78
C VAL A 122 2.59 17.70 -6.14
N ILE A 123 2.51 16.39 -6.43
CA ILE A 123 3.49 15.40 -5.99
C ILE A 123 4.55 15.22 -7.09
N ASP A 124 5.36 16.25 -7.33
CA ASP A 124 6.31 16.29 -8.45
C ASP A 124 7.60 15.49 -8.19
N TRP A 125 7.81 14.99 -6.97
CA TRP A 125 8.93 14.10 -6.64
C TRP A 125 8.63 12.62 -6.88
N PHE A 126 7.35 12.25 -7.11
CA PHE A 126 7.01 10.84 -7.30
C PHE A 126 7.36 10.37 -8.72
N THR A 127 8.24 9.37 -8.79
CA THR A 127 8.52 8.62 -10.02
C THR A 127 8.33 7.13 -9.75
N GLY A 128 7.45 6.48 -10.53
CA GLY A 128 7.11 5.09 -10.30
C GLY A 128 5.91 4.61 -11.07
N THR A 129 5.41 3.44 -10.66
CA THR A 129 4.29 2.78 -11.31
C THR A 129 3.17 2.57 -10.30
N ILE A 130 1.96 2.95 -10.66
CA ILE A 130 0.76 2.72 -9.88
C ILE A 130 -0.05 1.63 -10.59
N LEU A 131 -0.50 0.62 -9.85
CA LEU A 131 -1.34 -0.45 -10.37
C LEU A 131 -2.70 -0.38 -9.69
N LEU A 132 -3.74 -0.15 -10.47
CA LEU A 132 -5.13 -0.09 -10.01
C LEU A 132 -5.86 -1.37 -10.41
N SER A 133 -6.77 -1.83 -9.55
CA SER A 133 -7.75 -2.88 -9.87
C SER A 133 -8.91 -2.81 -8.90
N LYS A 134 -10.08 -3.32 -9.32
CA LYS A 134 -11.32 -3.32 -8.55
C LYS A 134 -11.21 -4.00 -7.17
N GLN A 135 -10.32 -4.98 -7.03
CA GLN A 135 -10.17 -5.78 -5.81
C GLN A 135 -9.09 -5.25 -4.86
N LEU A 136 -8.33 -4.22 -5.26
CA LEU A 136 -7.36 -3.59 -4.37
C LEU A 136 -8.00 -2.76 -3.25
N LEU A 137 -9.31 -2.53 -3.32
CA LEU A 137 -10.10 -1.91 -2.26
C LEU A 137 -10.10 -2.70 -0.95
N VAL A 138 -9.79 -4.00 -1.00
CA VAL A 138 -9.73 -4.90 0.17
C VAL A 138 -8.31 -5.46 0.20
N GLY A 139 -7.56 -5.26 1.28
CA GLY A 139 -6.11 -5.49 1.33
C GLY A 139 -5.66 -6.84 0.75
N TRP A 140 -4.43 -6.83 0.20
CA TRP A 140 -3.87 -7.89 -0.65
C TRP A 140 -3.87 -9.32 -0.06
N TRP A 141 -4.03 -9.50 1.24
CA TRP A 141 -3.98 -10.81 1.90
C TRP A 141 -5.35 -11.50 2.05
N ARG A 142 -6.48 -10.76 1.93
CA ARG A 142 -7.81 -11.39 1.80
C ARG A 142 -8.04 -12.01 0.41
N GLN A 143 -7.08 -11.85 -0.51
CA GLN A 143 -7.18 -12.26 -1.92
C GLN A 143 -7.03 -13.77 -2.17
N ALA A 144 -6.64 -14.59 -1.19
CA ALA A 144 -6.47 -16.03 -1.41
C ALA A 144 -7.80 -16.75 -1.75
N ASP A 145 -8.95 -16.16 -1.41
CA ASP A 145 -10.28 -16.77 -1.55
C ASP A 145 -11.21 -16.09 -2.56
N GLN A 146 -10.73 -15.09 -3.33
CA GLN A 146 -11.57 -14.36 -4.28
C GLN A 146 -11.10 -14.51 -5.73
N SER A 147 -12.07 -14.60 -6.65
CA SER A 147 -11.84 -14.61 -8.11
C SER A 147 -10.87 -13.51 -8.51
N PRO A 148 -9.97 -13.73 -9.49
CA PRO A 148 -8.99 -12.72 -9.89
C PRO A 148 -9.66 -11.40 -10.31
N PRO A 149 -8.97 -10.25 -10.18
CA PRO A 149 -9.52 -8.96 -10.57
C PRO A 149 -9.90 -8.97 -12.04
N GLU A 150 -11.10 -8.46 -12.33
CA GLU A 150 -11.67 -8.44 -13.68
C GLU A 150 -10.91 -7.53 -14.65
N TRP A 151 -10.17 -6.55 -14.12
CA TRP A 151 -9.36 -5.62 -14.91
C TRP A 151 -8.28 -4.94 -14.06
N PHE A 152 -7.25 -4.43 -14.73
CA PHE A 152 -6.12 -3.69 -14.18
C PHE A 152 -5.85 -2.43 -14.98
N VAL A 153 -5.44 -1.36 -14.31
CA VAL A 153 -4.89 -0.16 -14.96
C VAL A 153 -3.48 0.05 -14.44
N TYR A 154 -2.53 0.04 -15.36
CA TYR A 154 -1.15 0.40 -15.11
C TYR A 154 -0.93 1.87 -15.46
N LEU A 155 -0.39 2.63 -14.50
CA LEU A 155 -0.03 4.03 -14.67
C LEU A 155 1.47 4.18 -14.43
N GLU A 156 2.18 4.75 -15.38
CA GLU A 156 3.58 5.17 -15.20
C GLU A 156 3.62 6.66 -14.93
N ILE A 157 4.19 7.03 -13.78
CA ILE A 157 4.34 8.41 -13.35
C ILE A 157 5.82 8.77 -13.33
N GLN A 158 6.19 9.90 -13.91
CA GLN A 158 7.52 10.49 -13.79
C GLN A 158 7.40 11.93 -13.33
N ASN A 159 8.08 12.27 -12.24
CA ASN A 159 8.04 13.59 -11.61
C ASN A 159 6.60 14.10 -11.43
N GLY A 160 5.72 13.24 -10.92
CA GLY A 160 4.31 13.54 -10.72
C GLY A 160 3.45 13.61 -11.99
N LYS A 161 4.00 13.33 -13.18
CA LYS A 161 3.26 13.37 -14.45
C LYS A 161 2.99 11.97 -15.00
N LEU A 162 1.77 11.73 -15.47
CA LEU A 162 1.41 10.50 -16.18
C LEU A 162 2.12 10.45 -17.52
N MET A 163 2.95 9.43 -17.71
CA MET A 163 3.73 9.21 -18.93
C MET A 163 3.13 8.12 -19.82
N ASP A 164 2.50 7.12 -19.20
CA ASP A 164 1.95 5.96 -19.89
C ASP A 164 0.80 5.37 -19.08
N GLU A 165 -0.22 4.91 -19.79
CA GLU A 165 -1.41 4.29 -19.24
C GLU A 165 -1.73 3.06 -20.08
N GLN A 166 -1.93 1.92 -19.43
CA GLN A 166 -2.34 0.69 -20.09
C GLN A 166 -3.43 -0.01 -19.26
N LYS A 167 -4.53 -0.39 -19.93
CA LYS A 167 -5.64 -1.13 -19.32
C LYS A 167 -5.54 -2.60 -19.75
N PHE A 168 -5.77 -3.52 -18.82
CA PHE A 168 -5.68 -4.97 -19.05
C PHE A 168 -6.88 -5.68 -18.45
N ASP A 169 -7.41 -6.68 -19.13
CA ASP A 169 -8.47 -7.56 -18.60
C ASP A 169 -7.89 -8.82 -17.92
N ASP A 170 -6.58 -9.06 -18.07
CA ASP A 170 -5.89 -10.22 -17.49
C ASP A 170 -4.65 -9.81 -16.68
N TYR A 171 -4.55 -10.35 -15.47
CA TYR A 171 -3.44 -10.07 -14.55
C TYR A 171 -2.08 -10.49 -15.13
N ARG A 172 -2.01 -11.62 -15.83
CA ARG A 172 -0.74 -12.13 -16.36
C ARG A 172 -0.23 -11.22 -17.46
N GLU A 173 -1.11 -10.67 -18.29
CA GLU A 173 -0.74 -9.67 -19.29
C GLU A 173 -0.21 -8.39 -18.63
N CYS A 174 -0.91 -7.86 -17.63
CA CYS A 174 -0.47 -6.73 -16.84
C CYS A 174 0.89 -7.00 -16.17
N HIS A 175 1.04 -8.15 -15.51
CA HIS A 175 2.28 -8.54 -14.84
C HIS A 175 3.45 -8.70 -15.84
N ARG A 176 3.18 -9.28 -17.00
CA ARG A 176 4.17 -9.41 -18.07
C ARG A 176 4.59 -8.04 -18.60
N TYR A 177 3.64 -7.12 -18.80
CA TYR A 177 3.90 -5.74 -19.21
C TYR A 177 4.79 -5.01 -18.20
N THR A 178 4.41 -5.03 -16.91
CA THR A 178 5.19 -4.39 -15.85
C THR A 178 6.60 -4.96 -15.73
N THR A 179 6.77 -6.27 -15.89
CA THR A 179 8.08 -6.94 -15.89
C THR A 179 8.94 -6.52 -17.08
N MET A 180 8.36 -6.43 -18.28
CA MET A 180 9.07 -5.96 -19.47
C MET A 180 9.52 -4.50 -19.31
N ARG A 181 8.65 -3.61 -18.83
CA ARG A 181 8.99 -2.19 -18.60
C ARG A 181 10.13 -2.03 -17.60
N ARG A 182 10.08 -2.74 -16.46
CA ARG A 182 11.19 -2.74 -15.48
C ARG A 182 12.52 -3.19 -16.09
N ARG A 183 12.50 -4.22 -16.95
CA ARG A 183 13.72 -4.71 -17.62
C ARG A 183 14.28 -3.73 -18.66
N ALA A 184 13.41 -3.05 -19.41
CA ALA A 184 13.81 -2.05 -20.39
C ALA A 184 14.49 -0.83 -19.74
N VAL A 185 14.03 -0.40 -18.57
CA VAL A 185 14.66 0.69 -17.80
C VAL A 185 16.06 0.28 -17.29
N ILE A 186 16.27 -0.99 -16.94
CA ILE A 186 17.55 -1.50 -16.45
C ILE A 186 18.57 -1.73 -17.58
N ARG A 187 18.15 -1.74 -18.86
CA ARG A 187 19.03 -1.93 -20.02
C ARG A 187 18.60 -1.04 -21.19
N PRO A 188 19.22 0.14 -21.39
CA PRO A 188 18.86 1.01 -22.51
C PRO A 188 19.15 0.43 -23.91
N GLU A 189 19.93 -0.65 -24.04
CA GLU A 189 20.53 -1.01 -25.35
C GLU A 189 20.12 -2.34 -26.01
N THR A 190 19.23 -3.17 -25.43
CA THR A 190 19.00 -4.51 -26.04
C THR A 190 17.56 -5.03 -25.96
N TYR A 191 16.55 -4.25 -26.37
CA TYR A 191 15.21 -4.80 -26.56
C TYR A 191 14.99 -5.28 -28.00
N THR A 192 15.19 -6.58 -28.24
CA THR A 192 14.56 -7.32 -29.34
C THR A 192 13.34 -8.07 -28.82
N LYS A 193 12.19 -7.89 -29.48
CA LYS A 193 10.90 -8.56 -29.15
C LYS A 193 11.09 -10.06 -28.87
N PRO A 194 10.53 -10.63 -27.80
CA PRO A 194 10.54 -12.07 -27.61
C PRO A 194 9.55 -12.74 -28.57
N VAL A 195 10.06 -13.71 -29.34
CA VAL A 195 9.26 -14.64 -30.13
C VAL A 195 8.46 -15.53 -29.17
N GLN A 196 7.14 -15.60 -29.36
CA GLN A 196 6.28 -16.50 -28.60
C GLN A 196 6.69 -17.95 -28.87
N THR A 197 7.24 -18.62 -27.86
CA THR A 197 7.33 -20.09 -27.85
C THR A 197 6.59 -20.58 -26.62
N GLY A 198 5.57 -21.42 -26.87
CA GLY A 198 4.65 -21.89 -25.86
C GLY A 198 5.32 -22.86 -24.88
N ASN A 199 5.36 -22.46 -23.61
CA ASN A 199 4.95 -23.28 -22.47
C ASN A 199 5.10 -22.48 -21.16
N PRO A 200 4.12 -22.51 -20.25
CA PRO A 200 4.22 -21.79 -18.97
C PRO A 200 5.11 -22.58 -18.00
N ILE A 201 6.25 -21.99 -17.62
CA ILE A 201 7.05 -22.46 -16.48
C ILE A 201 6.42 -21.91 -15.21
N ILE A 202 5.88 -22.78 -14.37
CA ILE A 202 5.44 -22.45 -13.01
C ILE A 202 6.70 -22.25 -12.17
N MET A 203 7.04 -21.00 -11.85
CA MET A 203 8.13 -20.68 -10.92
C MET A 203 7.51 -20.27 -9.58
N ARG A 204 7.69 -21.11 -8.55
CA ARG A 204 7.47 -20.72 -7.15
C ARG A 204 8.57 -19.73 -6.78
N VAL A 205 8.19 -18.51 -6.40
CA VAL A 205 9.13 -17.50 -5.88
C VAL A 205 9.00 -17.48 -4.36
N PHE A 206 10.10 -17.81 -3.69
CA PHE A 206 10.32 -17.46 -2.28
C PHE A 206 10.86 -16.03 -2.23
N PHE A 207 10.41 -15.25 -1.25
CA PHE A 207 10.99 -13.94 -0.92
C PHE A 207 11.60 -14.03 0.47
N ASP A 208 12.91 -13.74 0.55
CA ASP A 208 13.57 -13.25 1.76
C ASP A 208 13.32 -11.73 1.89
#